data_AF-A0A177SN37-F1
#
_entry.id   AF-A0A177SN37-F1
#
_cell.length_a   1.000
_cell.length_b   1.000
_cell.length_c   1.000
_cell.angle_alpha   90.00
_cell.angle_beta   90.00
_cell.angle_gamma   90.00
#
_symmetry.space_group_name_H-M   'P 1'
#
loop_
_entity.id
_entity.type
_entity.pdbx_description
1 polymer ?
#
loop_
_entity_poly.entity_id
_entity_poly.type
_entity_poly.pdbx_seq_one_letter_code
_entity_poly.pdbx_strand_id
1 'polypeptide(L)'
;MIKPVPDPPASNLTTAHTHFATCNGTHPPLFTVCEGASTEDVLVHLTMSLASAYETNYQVCESASKPMQSLAWATQHSLEICQALVESLLKGGRHSEAGK
;
A
#
# COMPACT_ATOMS: atom_id res chain seq x y z
N MET A 1 37.60 15.66 20.87
CA MET A 1 36.31 16.16 20.37
C MET A 1 35.83 15.22 19.29
N ILE A 2 34.80 14.41 19.57
CA ILE A 2 34.18 13.56 18.56
C ILE A 2 33.13 14.44 17.90
N LYS A 3 33.34 14.80 16.63
CA LYS A 3 32.35 15.52 15.84
C LYS A 3 31.15 14.58 15.70
N PRO A 4 29.92 14.99 16.10
CA PRO A 4 28.74 14.16 15.88
C PRO A 4 28.67 13.85 14.38
N VAL A 5 28.64 12.57 14.04
CA VAL A 5 28.40 12.15 12.66
C VAL A 5 26.96 12.58 12.35
N PRO A 6 26.72 13.33 11.26
CA PRO A 6 25.36 13.64 10.85
C PRO A 6 24.60 12.33 10.63
N ASP A 7 23.42 12.20 11.24
CA ASP A 7 22.55 11.08 10.95
C ASP A 7 22.34 10.99 9.44
N PRO A 8 22.43 9.79 8.85
CA PRO A 8 22.21 9.63 7.41
C PRO A 8 20.82 10.19 7.08
N PRO A 9 20.68 10.93 5.97
CA PRO A 9 19.39 11.49 5.59
C PRO A 9 18.37 10.35 5.50
N ALA A 10 17.22 10.53 6.14
CA ALA A 10 16.10 9.62 5.99
C ALA A 10 15.90 9.36 4.49
N SER A 11 15.95 8.09 4.09
CA SER A 11 15.80 7.71 2.70
C SER A 11 14.41 8.12 2.26
N ASN A 12 14.30 9.22 1.49
CA ASN A 12 13.05 9.65 0.88
C ASN A 12 12.67 8.65 -0.22
N LEU A 13 12.05 7.56 0.18
CA LEU A 13 11.54 6.55 -0.74
C LEU A 13 10.48 7.19 -1.63
N THR A 14 10.66 7.04 -2.94
CA THR A 14 9.72 7.51 -3.96
C THR A 14 9.39 6.37 -4.91
N THR A 15 8.27 6.50 -5.62
CA THR A 15 7.90 5.53 -6.66
C THR A 15 8.96 5.49 -7.76
N ALA A 16 9.23 4.29 -8.28
CA ALA A 16 9.91 4.11 -9.55
C ALA A 16 8.87 3.98 -10.67
N HIS A 17 9.26 4.35 -11.89
CA HIS A 17 8.40 4.16 -13.06
C HIS A 17 8.05 2.67 -13.20
N THR A 18 6.77 2.35 -13.05
CA THR A 18 6.31 0.95 -12.99
C THR A 18 5.12 0.76 -13.92
N HIS A 19 5.24 -0.17 -14.88
CA HIS A 19 4.14 -0.50 -15.78
C HIS A 19 3.02 -1.24 -15.04
N PHE A 20 1.78 -0.90 -15.36
CA PHE A 20 0.58 -1.60 -14.88
C PHE A 20 -0.24 -2.12 -16.06
N ALA A 21 -1.06 -3.15 -15.82
CA ALA A 21 -1.95 -3.74 -16.81
C ALA A 21 -1.24 -4.14 -18.13
N THR A 22 -0.08 -4.79 -18.02
CA THR A 22 0.69 -5.21 -19.20
C THR A 22 0.21 -6.53 -19.82
N CYS A 23 -0.80 -7.20 -19.23
CA CYS A 23 -1.31 -8.51 -19.69
C CYS A 23 -0.17 -9.49 -20.02
N ASN A 24 0.80 -9.65 -19.11
CA ASN A 24 2.02 -10.44 -19.29
C ASN A 24 2.86 -10.05 -20.53
N GLY A 25 2.85 -8.77 -20.92
CA GLY A 25 3.63 -8.23 -22.04
C GLY A 25 3.02 -8.45 -23.42
N THR A 26 1.75 -8.84 -23.50
CA THR A 26 1.05 -9.08 -24.78
C THR A 26 0.78 -7.79 -25.57
N HIS A 27 0.83 -6.63 -24.92
CA HIS A 27 0.70 -5.31 -25.53
C HIS A 27 1.49 -4.26 -24.72
N PRO A 28 1.75 -3.06 -25.29
CA PRO A 28 2.31 -1.95 -24.54
C PRO A 28 1.46 -1.61 -23.30
N PRO A 29 2.07 -1.13 -22.20
CA PRO A 29 1.33 -0.73 -21.01
C PRO A 29 0.30 0.35 -21.34
N LEU A 30 -0.92 0.18 -20.84
CA LEU A 30 -1.95 1.22 -20.95
C LEU A 30 -1.80 2.30 -19.87
N PHE A 31 -1.29 1.91 -18.71
CA PHE A 31 -1.10 2.78 -17.55
C PHE A 31 0.24 2.49 -16.87
N THR A 32 0.78 3.49 -16.19
CA THR A 32 2.03 3.40 -15.43
C THR A 32 1.92 4.19 -14.14
N VAL A 33 2.56 3.70 -13.08
CA VAL A 33 2.85 4.53 -11.90
C VAL A 33 4.03 5.44 -12.27
N CYS A 34 3.81 6.76 -12.21
CA CYS A 34 4.87 7.74 -12.45
C CYS A 34 5.95 7.66 -11.38
N GLU A 35 7.19 7.96 -11.74
CA GLU A 35 8.28 8.08 -10.77
C GLU A 35 8.16 9.35 -9.92
N GLY A 36 8.75 9.33 -8.73
CA GLY A 36 8.91 10.52 -7.89
C GLY A 36 7.73 10.85 -6.97
N ALA A 37 6.66 10.05 -6.94
CA ALA A 37 5.62 10.21 -5.94
C ALA A 37 6.15 9.82 -4.55
N SER A 38 5.82 10.60 -3.52
CA SER A 38 6.31 10.36 -2.17
C SER A 38 5.70 9.09 -1.58
N THR A 39 6.44 8.40 -0.71
CA THR A 39 5.90 7.22 -0.01
C THR A 39 4.65 7.55 0.79
N GLU A 40 4.55 8.73 1.39
CA GLU A 40 3.36 9.14 2.14
C GLU A 40 2.12 9.24 1.24
N ASP A 41 2.22 9.94 0.11
CA ASP A 41 1.12 10.08 -0.85
C ASP A 41 0.67 8.70 -1.36
N VAL A 42 1.63 7.84 -1.69
CA VAL A 42 1.36 6.48 -2.16
C VAL A 42 0.64 5.66 -1.10
N LEU A 43 1.06 5.73 0.17
CA LEU A 43 0.41 5.02 1.27
C LEU A 43 -1.02 5.53 1.53
N VAL A 44 -1.27 6.83 1.36
CA VAL A 44 -2.63 7.41 1.42
C VAL A 44 -3.50 6.83 0.31
N HIS A 45 -3.02 6.80 -0.94
CA HIS A 45 -3.75 6.20 -2.06
C HIS A 45 -3.96 4.69 -1.89
N LEU A 46 -2.98 3.98 -1.34
CA LEU A 46 -3.09 2.57 -1.03
C LEU A 46 -4.17 2.32 0.04
N THR A 47 -4.26 3.20 1.05
CA THR A 47 -5.32 3.13 2.08
C THR A 47 -6.71 3.21 1.44
N MET A 48 -6.92 4.15 0.53
CA MET A 48 -8.21 4.29 -0.19
C MET A 48 -8.51 3.05 -1.04
N SER A 49 -7.51 2.52 -1.74
CA SER A 49 -7.65 1.34 -2.59
C SER A 49 -8.00 0.09 -1.76
N LEU A 50 -7.32 -0.10 -0.63
CA LEU A 50 -7.61 -1.19 0.32
C LEU A 50 -8.99 -1.05 0.95
N ALA A 51 -9.43 0.17 1.29
CA ALA A 51 -10.78 0.40 1.80
C ALA A 51 -11.87 0.00 0.80
N SER A 52 -11.68 0.33 -0.49
CA SER A 52 -12.58 -0.11 -1.56
C SER A 52 -12.57 -1.63 -1.72
N ALA A 53 -11.40 -2.26 -1.71
CA ALA A 53 -11.28 -3.72 -1.79
C ALA A 53 -11.94 -4.41 -0.58
N TYR A 54 -11.76 -3.86 0.63
CA TYR A 54 -12.36 -4.37 1.86
C TYR A 54 -13.87 -4.37 1.78
N GLU A 55 -14.47 -3.23 1.42
CA GLU A 55 -15.93 -3.10 1.37
C GLU A 55 -16.52 -4.02 0.29
N THR A 56 -15.92 -4.04 -0.90
CA THR A 56 -16.42 -4.87 -2.00
C THR A 56 -16.27 -6.37 -1.72
N ASN A 57 -15.17 -6.80 -1.10
CA ASN A 57 -14.98 -8.20 -0.72
C ASN A 57 -15.88 -8.60 0.46
N TYR A 58 -16.16 -7.68 1.40
CA TYR A 58 -17.10 -7.92 2.49
C TYR A 58 -18.50 -8.26 1.98
N GLN A 59 -18.99 -7.54 0.95
CA GLN A 59 -20.26 -7.87 0.30
C GLN A 59 -20.26 -9.28 -0.30
N VAL A 60 -19.11 -9.76 -0.79
CA VAL A 60 -18.95 -11.14 -1.28
C VAL A 60 -18.98 -12.14 -0.12
N CYS A 61 -18.34 -11.84 1.02
CA CYS A 61 -18.40 -12.67 2.22
C CYS A 61 -19.84 -12.94 2.68
N GLU A 62 -20.68 -11.89 2.66
CA GLU A 62 -22.07 -11.95 3.12
C GLU A 62 -22.99 -12.66 2.11
N SER A 63 -22.72 -12.57 0.81
CA SER A 63 -23.61 -13.09 -0.24
C SER A 63 -23.22 -14.45 -0.82
N ALA A 64 -21.96 -14.86 -0.71
CA ALA A 64 -21.48 -16.11 -1.30
C ALA A 64 -21.91 -17.35 -0.51
N SER A 65 -22.09 -18.48 -1.21
CA SER A 65 -22.25 -19.79 -0.60
C SER A 65 -20.90 -20.48 -0.35
N LYS A 66 -20.89 -21.50 0.51
CA LYS A 66 -19.71 -22.37 0.68
C LYS A 66 -19.40 -23.15 -0.61
N PRO A 67 -18.11 -23.36 -0.97
CA PRO A 67 -16.91 -23.00 -0.23
C PRO A 67 -16.40 -21.57 -0.50
N MET A 68 -16.97 -20.87 -1.48
CA MET A 68 -16.50 -19.56 -1.93
C MET A 68 -16.55 -18.51 -0.81
N GLN A 69 -17.55 -18.58 0.06
CA GLN A 69 -17.63 -17.77 1.28
C GLN A 69 -16.36 -17.89 2.14
N SER A 70 -15.83 -19.10 2.35
CA SER A 70 -14.63 -19.28 3.17
C SER A 70 -13.38 -18.69 2.52
N LEU A 71 -13.30 -18.72 1.18
CA LEU A 71 -12.22 -18.06 0.43
C LEU A 71 -12.34 -16.53 0.47
N ALA A 72 -13.57 -16.01 0.40
CA ALA A 72 -13.84 -14.58 0.54
C ALA A 72 -13.43 -14.08 1.93
N TRP A 73 -13.75 -14.82 3.00
CA TRP A 73 -13.29 -14.49 4.36
C TRP A 73 -11.78 -14.55 4.53
N ALA A 74 -11.09 -15.52 3.89
CA ALA A 74 -9.63 -15.55 3.90
C ALA A 74 -9.00 -14.31 3.22
N THR A 75 -9.62 -13.87 2.12
CA THR A 75 -9.25 -12.62 1.44
C THR A 75 -9.54 -11.42 2.34
N GLN A 76 -10.68 -11.39 3.02
CA GLN A 76 -11.08 -10.33 3.94
C GLN A 76 -10.04 -10.13 5.04
N HIS A 77 -9.60 -11.22 5.67
CA HIS A 77 -8.58 -11.16 6.71
C HIS A 77 -7.24 -10.63 6.20
N SER A 78 -6.86 -10.99 4.97
CA SER A 78 -5.64 -10.46 4.34
C SER A 78 -5.74 -8.94 4.11
N LEU A 79 -6.91 -8.43 3.75
CA LEU A 79 -7.16 -7.00 3.60
C LEU A 79 -7.06 -6.24 4.93
N GLU A 80 -7.57 -6.81 6.03
CA GLU A 80 -7.43 -6.26 7.39
C GLU A 80 -5.95 -6.11 7.78
N ILE A 81 -5.15 -7.16 7.53
CA ILE A 81 -3.71 -7.13 7.78
C ILE A 81 -3.05 -6.02 6.96
N CYS A 82 -3.34 -5.91 5.66
CA CYS A 82 -2.78 -4.87 4.80
C CYS A 82 -3.14 -3.46 5.31
N GLN A 83 -4.39 -3.23 5.71
CA GLN A 83 -4.82 -1.93 6.26
C GLN A 83 -4.05 -1.59 7.54
N ALA A 84 -3.90 -2.54 8.47
CA ALA A 84 -3.16 -2.34 9.72
C ALA A 84 -1.67 -2.02 9.47
N LEU A 85 -1.04 -2.71 8.50
CA LEU A 85 0.35 -2.45 8.11
C LEU A 85 0.52 -1.06 7.51
N VAL A 86 -0.36 -0.63 6.60
CA VAL A 86 -0.33 0.71 5.99
C VAL A 86 -0.55 1.79 7.04
N GLU A 87 -1.50 1.61 7.95
CA GLU A 87 -1.72 2.54 9.06
C GLU A 87 -0.48 2.66 9.97
N SER A 88 0.18 1.53 10.25
CA SER A 88 1.43 1.49 11.02
C SER A 88 2.55 2.27 10.33
N LEU A 89 2.73 2.09 9.02
CA LEU A 89 3.73 2.82 8.23
C LEU A 89 3.45 4.33 8.21
N LEU A 90 2.21 4.73 7.98
CA LEU A 90 1.79 6.13 8.01
C LEU A 90 2.02 6.77 9.39
N LYS A 91 1.76 6.05 10.49
CA LYS A 91 2.08 6.53 11.85
C LYS A 91 3.58 6.65 12.04
N GLY A 92 4.36 5.64 11.67
CA GLY A 92 5.81 5.62 11.80
C GLY A 92 6.51 6.78 11.08
N GLY A 93 6.07 7.10 9.86
CA GLY A 93 6.58 8.25 9.10
C GLY A 93 6.38 9.59 9.82
N ARG A 94 5.20 9.82 10.39
CA ARG A 94 4.89 11.05 11.14
C ARG A 94 5.72 11.20 12.43
N HIS A 95 6.04 10.09 13.11
CA HIS A 95 6.88 10.13 14.31
C HIS A 95 8.35 10.45 14.01
N SER A 96 8.84 10.15 12.80
CA SER A 96 10.21 10.48 12.39
C SER A 96 10.42 11.97 12.09
N GLU A 97 9.37 12.69 11.69
CA GLU A 97 9.44 14.13 11.38
C GLU A 97 9.29 15.03 12.62
N ALA A 98 8.67 14.55 13.71
CA ALA A 98 8.44 15.32 14.93
C ALA A 98 9.66 15.40 15.88
N GLY A 99 10.75 14.70 15.55
CA GLY A 99 12.02 14.72 16.30
C GLY A 99 13.12 15.60 15.70
N LYS A 100 12.81 16.33 14.62
CA LYS A 100 13.67 17.38 14.02
C LYS A 100 13.35 18.74 14.59
#